data_AF-A0A8P4GT60-F1
#
_entry.id   AF-A0A8P4GT60-F1
#
_cell.length_a   1.000
_cell.length_b   1.000
_cell.length_c   1.000
_cell.angle_alpha   90.00
_cell.angle_beta   90.00
_cell.angle_gamma   90.00
#
_symmetry.space_group_name_H-M   'P 1'
#
loop_
_entity.id
_entity.type
_entity.pdbx_description
1 polymer ?
#
loop_
_entity_poly.entity_id
_entity_poly.type
_entity_poly.pdbx_seq_one_letter_code
_entity_poly.pdbx_strand_id
1 'polypeptide(L)'
;MECSTNPRGSSVKTGGCTDTIFDIQRKRKQEENCIAKKEEREQVLKSLNECKAELNKKIKEVEDLYLSFDFFLKREGAHQAIEKAERERKERLQNEAEIKRLKEEYAELMGRKQELEHQLQGHAVYQDFMERVVKMTKFEDVQQLTGQLESLLHFRDQLYQRDSEAQEQANQQRRTLLTLQDQHHLLRLHKNNQLSQLQTELEKKCSKALTWERKWNHIQETAAKKTLLLGQIKMATLNLYEMTGENVEGEEGVDMNDTEKQLDKVKLFIQDHDDIVKQHQTPTQRHNNGPKRREQKRDKPKKSTTPNCKKD
;
A
#
# COMPACT_ATOMS: atom_id res chain seq x y z
N MET A 1 -53.88 -18.78 -146.30
CA MET A 1 -54.88 -19.86 -146.25
C MET A 1 -56.24 -19.17 -146.36
N GLU A 2 -56.72 -18.96 -147.60
CA GLU A 2 -57.73 -19.81 -148.28
C GLU A 2 -59.04 -19.90 -147.46
N CYS A 3 -60.25 -19.62 -147.95
CA CYS A 3 -60.82 -19.66 -149.30
C CYS A 3 -62.21 -18.98 -149.32
N SER A 4 -62.59 -18.35 -150.45
CA SER A 4 -63.81 -18.56 -151.27
C SER A 4 -65.17 -18.87 -150.59
N THR A 5 -66.36 -18.39 -151.00
CA THR A 5 -66.87 -18.08 -152.34
C THR A 5 -68.29 -17.48 -152.26
N ASN A 6 -68.66 -16.75 -153.32
CA ASN A 6 -69.96 -16.22 -153.82
C ASN A 6 -71.07 -17.33 -153.96
N PRO A 7 -72.33 -17.17 -154.51
CA PRO A 7 -72.87 -16.10 -155.37
C PRO A 7 -74.43 -15.78 -155.41
N ARG A 8 -74.75 -14.69 -156.14
CA ARG A 8 -75.83 -14.44 -157.16
C ARG A 8 -77.35 -14.37 -156.83
N GLY A 9 -77.97 -13.32 -157.42
CA GLY A 9 -79.27 -13.34 -158.13
C GLY A 9 -80.37 -12.46 -157.49
N SER A 10 -80.65 -11.23 -157.93
CA SER A 10 -81.37 -10.74 -159.12
C SER A 10 -82.91 -10.70 -159.02
N SER A 11 -83.47 -9.50 -159.27
CA SER A 11 -84.72 -9.21 -160.02
C SER A 11 -86.04 -8.87 -159.28
N VAL A 12 -86.38 -7.57 -159.36
CA VAL A 12 -87.67 -6.98 -159.79
C VAL A 12 -88.79 -6.69 -158.77
N LYS A 13 -89.12 -5.37 -158.73
CA LYS A 13 -90.40 -4.63 -158.59
C LYS A 13 -91.58 -5.39 -157.94
N THR A 14 -92.31 -4.84 -156.98
CA THR A 14 -93.12 -3.61 -157.06
C THR A 14 -93.66 -3.23 -155.67
N GLY A 15 -93.68 -1.93 -155.35
CA GLY A 15 -94.77 -1.28 -154.58
C GLY A 15 -94.90 -1.49 -153.06
N GLY A 16 -94.62 -0.42 -152.30
CA GLY A 16 -95.37 -0.05 -151.08
C GLY A 16 -94.72 -0.27 -149.70
N CYS A 17 -94.89 0.73 -148.82
CA CYS A 17 -94.91 0.72 -147.34
C CYS A 17 -93.60 0.60 -146.49
N THR A 18 -93.48 1.52 -145.50
CA THR A 18 -93.12 1.27 -144.06
C THR A 18 -91.68 0.97 -143.55
N ASP A 19 -90.57 1.38 -144.17
CA ASP A 19 -89.22 1.04 -143.65
C ASP A 19 -88.38 2.17 -142.98
N THR A 20 -88.81 3.43 -142.97
CA THR A 20 -87.97 4.55 -142.46
C THR A 20 -88.00 4.77 -140.93
N ILE A 21 -88.90 4.11 -140.18
CA ILE A 21 -89.06 4.33 -138.73
C ILE A 21 -88.09 3.46 -137.90
N PHE A 22 -87.70 2.28 -138.40
CA PHE A 22 -86.89 1.33 -137.64
C PHE A 22 -85.43 1.80 -137.46
N ASP A 23 -84.86 2.50 -138.45
CA ASP A 23 -83.48 3.00 -138.38
C ASP A 23 -83.32 4.20 -137.42
N ILE A 24 -84.37 5.02 -137.25
CA ILE A 24 -84.36 6.15 -136.31
C ILE A 24 -84.43 5.66 -134.86
N GLN A 25 -85.24 4.63 -134.58
CA GLN A 25 -85.29 4.03 -133.24
C GLN A 25 -83.97 3.35 -132.84
N ARG A 26 -83.23 2.76 -133.80
CA ARG A 26 -81.91 2.19 -133.54
C ARG A 26 -80.88 3.26 -133.15
N LYS A 27 -80.85 4.40 -133.85
CA LYS A 27 -79.97 5.54 -133.51
C LYS A 27 -80.31 6.18 -132.18
N ARG A 28 -81.59 6.35 -131.85
CA ARG A 28 -82.00 6.94 -130.56
C ARG A 28 -81.60 6.05 -129.37
N LYS A 29 -81.73 4.72 -129.49
CA LYS A 29 -81.17 3.77 -128.52
C LYS A 29 -79.64 3.83 -128.42
N GLN A 30 -78.94 4.07 -129.52
CA GLN A 30 -77.48 4.27 -129.50
C GLN A 30 -77.09 5.59 -128.81
N GLU A 31 -77.87 6.64 -129.01
CA GLU A 31 -77.65 7.97 -128.43
C GLU A 31 -77.96 7.98 -126.92
N GLU A 32 -79.06 7.36 -126.51
CA GLU A 32 -79.37 7.08 -125.09
C GLU A 32 -78.29 6.21 -124.44
N ASN A 33 -77.81 5.16 -125.13
CA ASN A 33 -76.66 4.38 -124.66
C ASN A 33 -75.36 5.20 -124.60
N CYS A 34 -75.19 6.19 -125.48
CA CYS A 34 -74.01 7.05 -125.50
C CYS A 34 -74.04 8.07 -124.35
N ILE A 35 -75.21 8.64 -124.07
CA ILE A 35 -75.46 9.55 -122.95
C ILE A 35 -75.32 8.80 -121.62
N ALA A 36 -75.94 7.62 -121.49
CA ALA A 36 -75.78 6.76 -120.32
C ALA A 36 -74.29 6.40 -120.08
N LYS A 37 -73.54 6.04 -121.13
CA LYS A 37 -72.08 5.80 -121.04
C LYS A 37 -71.27 7.05 -120.71
N LYS A 38 -71.77 8.25 -121.02
CA LYS A 38 -71.11 9.51 -120.67
C LYS A 38 -71.34 9.86 -119.20
N GLU A 39 -72.58 9.76 -118.74
CA GLU A 39 -72.94 9.97 -117.33
C GLU A 39 -72.27 8.94 -116.42
N GLU A 40 -72.23 7.67 -116.83
CA GLU A 40 -71.48 6.61 -116.15
C GLU A 40 -69.98 6.96 -116.06
N ARG A 41 -69.37 7.40 -117.17
CA ARG A 41 -67.97 7.86 -117.15
C ARG A 41 -67.76 9.08 -116.27
N GLU A 42 -68.70 10.02 -116.22
CA GLU A 42 -68.60 11.22 -115.40
C GLU A 42 -68.74 10.90 -113.90
N GLN A 43 -69.62 9.97 -113.54
CA GLN A 43 -69.77 9.48 -112.18
C GLN A 43 -68.55 8.65 -111.74
N VAL A 44 -68.00 7.83 -112.64
CA VAL A 44 -66.71 7.15 -112.44
C VAL A 44 -65.59 8.16 -112.27
N LEU A 45 -65.57 9.26 -113.01
CA LEU A 45 -64.52 10.29 -112.91
C LEU A 45 -64.64 11.11 -111.62
N LYS A 46 -65.86 11.39 -111.15
CA LYS A 46 -66.11 12.05 -109.85
C LYS A 46 -65.68 11.16 -108.68
N SER A 47 -66.10 9.89 -108.66
CA SER A 47 -65.68 8.92 -107.64
C SER A 47 -64.17 8.65 -107.67
N LEU A 48 -63.55 8.62 -108.86
CA LEU A 48 -62.10 8.54 -109.01
C LEU A 48 -61.39 9.77 -108.44
N ASN A 49 -61.91 10.97 -108.65
CA ASN A 49 -61.35 12.21 -108.11
C ASN A 49 -61.51 12.30 -106.58
N GLU A 50 -62.64 11.87 -106.04
CA GLU A 50 -62.86 11.74 -104.59
C GLU A 50 -61.88 10.73 -103.99
N CYS A 51 -61.74 9.55 -104.64
CA CYS A 51 -60.75 8.55 -104.27
C CYS A 51 -59.32 9.09 -104.31
N LYS A 52 -58.98 9.90 -105.32
CA LYS A 52 -57.67 10.57 -105.43
C LYS A 52 -57.44 11.62 -104.33
N ALA A 53 -58.45 12.41 -104.00
CA ALA A 53 -58.37 13.41 -102.94
C ALA A 53 -58.20 12.74 -101.56
N GLU A 54 -58.94 11.64 -101.31
CA GLU A 54 -58.80 10.84 -100.10
C GLU A 54 -57.42 10.17 -100.03
N LEU A 55 -56.92 9.63 -101.16
CA LEU A 55 -55.58 9.06 -101.24
C LEU A 55 -54.50 10.11 -100.93
N ASN A 56 -54.61 11.32 -101.49
CA ASN A 56 -53.69 12.42 -101.20
C ASN A 56 -53.74 12.88 -99.74
N LYS A 57 -54.92 12.86 -99.12
CA LYS A 57 -55.05 13.15 -97.69
C LYS A 57 -54.32 12.08 -96.86
N LYS A 58 -54.51 10.81 -97.19
CA LYS A 58 -53.79 9.69 -96.55
C LYS A 58 -52.29 9.76 -96.77
N ILE A 59 -51.83 10.17 -97.96
CA ILE A 59 -50.40 10.38 -98.24
C ILE A 59 -49.84 11.47 -97.31
N LYS A 60 -50.51 12.63 -97.20
CA LYS A 60 -50.07 13.70 -96.29
C LYS A 60 -50.09 13.28 -94.82
N GLU A 61 -51.14 12.55 -94.40
CA GLU A 61 -51.21 11.98 -93.04
C GLU A 61 -50.05 11.02 -92.77
N VAL A 62 -49.67 10.18 -93.73
CA VAL A 62 -48.50 9.28 -93.62
C VAL A 62 -47.19 10.07 -93.62
N GLU A 63 -47.04 11.11 -94.43
CA GLU A 63 -45.86 11.98 -94.44
C GLU A 63 -45.67 12.72 -93.10
N ASP A 64 -46.74 13.28 -92.54
CA ASP A 64 -46.71 13.95 -91.22
C ASP A 64 -46.42 12.96 -90.08
N LEU A 65 -46.98 11.74 -90.15
CA LEU A 65 -46.64 10.65 -89.23
C LEU A 65 -45.16 10.25 -89.36
N TYR A 66 -44.61 10.19 -90.57
CA TYR A 66 -43.21 9.87 -90.77
C TYR A 66 -42.28 10.97 -90.22
N LEU A 67 -42.60 12.24 -90.48
CA LEU A 67 -41.82 13.37 -89.95
C LEU A 67 -41.87 13.44 -88.43
N SER A 68 -43.05 13.23 -87.83
CA SER A 68 -43.19 13.17 -86.37
C SER A 68 -42.46 11.96 -85.76
N PHE A 69 -42.45 10.81 -86.45
CA PHE A 69 -41.69 9.64 -86.03
C PHE A 69 -40.17 9.84 -86.15
N ASP A 70 -39.68 10.42 -87.24
CA ASP A 70 -38.26 10.76 -87.41
C ASP A 70 -37.80 11.80 -86.37
N PHE A 71 -38.64 12.80 -86.09
CA PHE A 71 -38.38 13.75 -85.00
C PHE A 71 -38.35 13.06 -83.62
N PHE A 72 -39.25 12.12 -83.37
CA PHE A 72 -39.26 11.31 -82.15
C PHE A 72 -37.98 10.47 -82.02
N LEU A 73 -37.56 9.78 -83.08
CA LEU A 73 -36.33 8.99 -83.09
C LEU A 73 -35.07 9.84 -82.88
N LYS A 74 -35.00 11.02 -83.49
CA LYS A 74 -33.89 11.96 -83.29
C LYS A 74 -33.87 12.50 -81.85
N ARG A 75 -35.03 12.82 -81.28
CA ARG A 75 -35.15 13.29 -79.89
C ARG A 75 -34.79 12.19 -78.89
N GLU A 76 -35.27 10.96 -79.11
CA GLU A 76 -34.97 9.80 -78.28
C GLU A 76 -33.49 9.41 -78.39
N GLY A 77 -32.92 9.39 -79.59
CA GLY A 77 -31.48 9.15 -79.79
C GLY A 77 -30.60 10.21 -79.13
N ALA A 78 -30.99 11.48 -79.20
CA ALA A 78 -30.31 12.57 -78.48
C ALA A 78 -30.44 12.42 -76.95
N HIS A 79 -31.63 12.06 -76.46
CA HIS A 79 -31.87 11.80 -75.04
C HIS A 79 -31.03 10.63 -74.52
N GLN A 80 -31.02 9.51 -75.24
CA GLN A 80 -30.21 8.34 -74.89
C GLN A 80 -28.70 8.65 -74.91
N ALA A 81 -28.24 9.46 -75.85
CA ALA A 81 -26.85 9.92 -75.89
C ALA A 81 -26.51 10.79 -74.66
N ILE A 82 -27.41 11.70 -74.26
CA ILE A 82 -27.25 12.54 -73.06
C ILE A 82 -27.23 11.68 -71.80
N GLU A 83 -28.20 10.77 -71.62
CA GLU A 83 -28.24 9.87 -70.45
C GLU A 83 -27.03 8.96 -70.36
N LYS A 84 -26.51 8.47 -71.50
CA LYS A 84 -25.28 7.68 -71.54
C LYS A 84 -24.07 8.53 -71.13
N ALA A 85 -23.96 9.75 -71.65
CA ALA A 85 -22.89 10.67 -71.28
C ALA A 85 -22.96 11.06 -69.79
N GLU A 86 -24.17 11.27 -69.24
CA GLU A 86 -24.36 11.54 -67.81
C GLU A 86 -24.01 10.35 -66.94
N ARG A 87 -24.40 9.12 -67.32
CA ARG A 87 -23.99 7.89 -66.62
C ARG A 87 -22.48 7.72 -66.62
N GLU A 88 -21.85 7.86 -67.78
CA GLU A 88 -20.39 7.78 -67.90
C GLU A 88 -19.70 8.86 -67.06
N ARG A 89 -20.25 10.08 -67.03
CA ARG A 89 -19.73 11.16 -66.18
C ARG A 89 -19.87 10.83 -64.69
N LYS A 90 -21.00 10.26 -64.25
CA LYS A 90 -21.20 9.83 -62.86
C LYS A 90 -20.23 8.72 -62.47
N GLU A 91 -20.05 7.71 -63.33
CA GLU A 91 -19.09 6.63 -63.13
C GLU A 91 -17.65 7.14 -63.08
N ARG A 92 -17.28 8.06 -63.98
CA ARG A 92 -15.96 8.72 -63.93
C ARG A 92 -15.74 9.47 -62.63
N LEU A 93 -16.73 10.23 -62.15
CA LEU A 93 -16.62 10.95 -60.88
C LEU A 93 -16.48 9.99 -59.69
N GLN A 94 -17.22 8.88 -59.67
CA GLN A 94 -17.09 7.84 -58.64
C GLN A 94 -15.71 7.19 -58.68
N ASN A 95 -15.23 6.82 -59.87
CA ASN A 95 -13.90 6.23 -60.05
C ASN A 95 -12.79 7.22 -59.66
N GLU A 96 -12.93 8.51 -59.99
CA GLU A 96 -11.98 9.55 -59.57
C GLU A 96 -11.98 9.74 -58.05
N ALA A 97 -13.14 9.71 -57.40
CA ALA A 97 -13.23 9.77 -55.94
C ALA A 97 -12.58 8.54 -55.29
N GLU A 98 -12.82 7.34 -55.82
CA GLU A 98 -12.22 6.10 -55.33
C GLU A 98 -10.70 6.10 -55.52
N ILE A 99 -10.20 6.56 -56.67
CA ILE A 99 -8.76 6.72 -56.93
C ILE A 99 -8.14 7.70 -55.93
N LYS A 100 -8.83 8.81 -55.60
CA LYS A 100 -8.35 9.77 -54.59
C LYS A 100 -8.29 9.12 -53.21
N ARG A 101 -9.35 8.42 -52.79
CA ARG A 101 -9.39 7.71 -51.50
C ARG A 101 -8.27 6.68 -51.39
N LEU A 102 -8.09 5.85 -52.43
CA LEU A 102 -7.03 4.84 -52.47
C LEU A 102 -5.62 5.47 -52.45
N LYS A 103 -5.44 6.62 -53.09
CA LYS A 103 -4.16 7.35 -53.04
C LYS A 103 -3.86 7.89 -51.64
N GLU A 104 -4.87 8.41 -50.95
CA GLU A 104 -4.75 8.87 -49.56
C GLU A 104 -4.42 7.70 -48.63
N GLU A 105 -5.16 6.59 -48.73
CA GLU A 105 -4.88 5.37 -47.95
C GLU A 105 -3.48 4.81 -48.23
N TYR A 106 -3.05 4.79 -49.49
CA TYR A 106 -1.70 4.36 -49.85
C TYR A 106 -0.63 5.28 -49.26
N ALA A 107 -0.85 6.60 -49.27
CA ALA A 107 0.07 7.56 -48.67
C ALA A 107 0.15 7.39 -47.14
N GLU A 108 -0.97 7.16 -46.46
CA GLU A 108 -0.99 6.87 -45.02
C GLU A 108 -0.26 5.57 -44.68
N LEU A 109 -0.52 4.50 -45.43
CA LEU A 109 0.16 3.20 -45.26
C LEU A 109 1.66 3.33 -45.49
N MET A 110 2.08 4.07 -46.51
CA MET A 110 3.49 4.35 -46.77
C MET A 110 4.14 5.16 -45.64
N GLY A 111 3.43 6.15 -45.09
CA GLY A 111 3.90 6.91 -43.93
C GLY A 111 4.11 6.01 -42.70
N ARG A 112 3.15 5.14 -42.39
CA ARG A 112 3.26 4.17 -41.28
C ARG A 112 4.41 3.18 -41.50
N LYS A 113 4.60 2.70 -42.73
CA LYS A 113 5.72 1.81 -43.07
C LYS A 113 7.06 2.51 -42.81
N GLN A 114 7.21 3.75 -43.26
CA GLN A 114 8.45 4.51 -43.07
C GLN A 114 8.73 4.77 -41.58
N GLU A 115 7.69 5.08 -40.79
CA GLU A 115 7.83 5.23 -39.33
C GLU A 115 8.31 3.94 -38.66
N LEU A 116 7.70 2.80 -39.01
CA LEU A 116 8.13 1.50 -38.50
C LEU A 116 9.54 1.12 -38.96
N GLU A 117 9.90 1.41 -40.21
CA GLU A 117 11.26 1.23 -40.72
C GLU A 117 12.26 2.09 -39.96
N HIS A 118 11.91 3.33 -39.64
CA HIS A 118 12.77 4.22 -38.85
C HIS A 118 12.96 3.70 -37.41
N GLN A 119 11.90 3.21 -36.78
CA GLN A 119 11.97 2.57 -35.46
C GLN A 119 12.84 1.31 -35.49
N LEU A 120 12.68 0.45 -36.50
CA LEU A 120 13.51 -0.74 -36.68
C LEU A 120 14.98 -0.40 -36.93
N GLN A 121 15.27 0.64 -37.72
CA GLN A 121 16.64 1.15 -37.90
C GLN A 121 17.22 1.67 -36.58
N GLY A 122 16.42 2.34 -35.75
CA GLY A 122 16.81 2.73 -34.40
C GLY A 122 17.14 1.52 -33.51
N HIS A 123 16.40 0.43 -33.66
CA HIS A 123 16.64 -0.81 -32.91
C HIS A 123 17.81 -1.67 -33.44
N ALA A 124 18.23 -1.48 -34.70
CA ALA A 124 19.33 -2.22 -35.31
C ALA A 124 20.65 -2.08 -34.51
N VAL A 125 20.88 -0.91 -33.90
CA VAL A 125 22.07 -0.67 -33.06
C VAL A 125 22.14 -1.65 -31.88
N TYR A 126 20.99 -1.97 -31.27
CA TYR A 126 20.91 -2.91 -30.16
C TYR A 126 21.08 -4.35 -30.63
N GLN A 127 20.57 -4.70 -31.82
CA GLN A 127 20.82 -6.00 -32.42
C GLN A 127 22.32 -6.21 -32.67
N ASP A 128 22.99 -5.26 -33.32
CA ASP A 128 24.44 -5.31 -33.57
C ASP A 128 25.26 -5.39 -32.28
N PHE A 129 24.78 -4.71 -31.23
CA PHE A 129 25.38 -4.79 -29.90
C PHE A 129 25.20 -6.18 -29.29
N MET A 130 23.99 -6.74 -29.29
CA MET A 130 23.71 -8.07 -28.74
C MET A 130 24.46 -9.15 -29.50
N GLU A 131 24.54 -9.07 -30.83
CA GLU A 131 25.36 -9.97 -31.64
C GLU A 131 26.85 -9.87 -31.31
N ARG A 132 27.37 -8.66 -31.05
CA ARG A 132 28.74 -8.48 -30.55
C ARG A 132 28.92 -9.12 -29.18
N VAL A 133 27.99 -8.92 -28.25
CA VAL A 133 28.05 -9.51 -26.91
C VAL A 133 28.02 -11.05 -26.98
N VAL A 134 27.17 -11.62 -27.84
CA VAL A 134 27.14 -13.07 -28.09
C VAL A 134 28.49 -13.55 -28.65
N LYS A 135 29.06 -12.86 -29.64
CA LYS A 135 30.39 -13.19 -30.19
C LYS A 135 31.52 -13.10 -29.16
N MET A 136 31.41 -12.19 -28.19
CA MET A 136 32.39 -12.05 -27.11
C MET A 136 32.17 -13.05 -25.96
N THR A 137 31.02 -13.69 -25.91
CA THR A 137 30.66 -14.67 -24.87
C THR A 137 30.62 -16.09 -25.46
N LYS A 138 30.39 -17.09 -24.61
CA LYS A 138 30.34 -18.50 -25.03
C LYS A 138 28.93 -18.95 -25.47
N PHE A 139 27.99 -18.03 -25.62
CA PHE A 139 26.61 -18.35 -25.97
C PHE A 139 26.45 -18.50 -27.48
N GLU A 140 25.59 -19.42 -27.91
CA GLU A 140 25.37 -19.68 -29.34
C GLU A 140 24.38 -18.68 -29.96
N ASP A 141 23.43 -18.18 -29.16
CA ASP A 141 22.38 -17.28 -29.60
C ASP A 141 22.04 -16.21 -28.55
N VAL A 142 21.52 -15.07 -29.02
CA VAL A 142 20.98 -13.98 -28.22
C VAL A 142 19.90 -14.48 -27.27
N GLN A 143 19.07 -15.44 -27.68
CA GLN A 143 18.03 -16.01 -26.80
C GLN A 143 18.63 -16.81 -25.63
N GLN A 144 19.70 -17.58 -25.88
CA GLN A 144 20.39 -18.29 -24.80
C GLN A 144 21.02 -17.32 -23.80
N LEU A 145 21.66 -16.25 -24.30
CA LEU A 145 22.21 -15.19 -23.45
C LEU A 145 21.11 -14.51 -22.61
N THR A 146 19.99 -14.15 -23.24
CA THR A 146 18.85 -13.52 -22.55
C THR A 146 18.26 -14.44 -21.48
N GLY A 147 18.03 -15.72 -21.77
CA GLY A 147 17.51 -16.66 -20.79
C GLY A 147 18.45 -16.88 -19.59
N GLN A 148 19.77 -16.80 -19.83
CA GLN A 148 20.77 -16.84 -18.75
C GLN A 148 20.75 -15.57 -17.91
N LEU A 149 20.64 -14.39 -18.54
CA LEU A 149 20.50 -13.12 -17.83
C LEU A 149 19.21 -13.07 -17.00
N GLU A 150 18.10 -13.53 -17.56
CA GLU A 150 16.82 -13.65 -16.85
C GLU A 150 16.93 -14.59 -15.65
N SER A 151 17.55 -15.75 -15.84
CA SER A 151 17.82 -16.70 -14.75
C SER A 151 18.69 -16.07 -13.66
N LEU A 152 19.75 -15.34 -14.04
CA LEU A 152 20.63 -14.64 -13.11
C LEU A 152 19.90 -13.53 -12.35
N LEU A 153 19.04 -12.76 -13.02
CA LEU A 153 18.21 -11.74 -12.38
C LEU A 153 17.24 -12.38 -11.39
N HIS A 154 16.59 -13.47 -11.77
CA HIS A 154 15.72 -14.24 -10.88
C HIS A 154 16.49 -14.77 -9.67
N PHE A 155 17.67 -15.36 -9.85
CA PHE A 155 18.51 -15.82 -8.74
C PHE A 155 18.97 -14.66 -7.85
N ARG A 156 19.34 -13.52 -8.44
CA ARG A 156 19.71 -12.33 -7.68
C ARG A 156 18.56 -11.87 -6.79
N ASP A 157 17.35 -11.81 -7.33
CA ASP A 157 16.17 -11.36 -6.58
C ASP A 157 15.82 -12.37 -5.46
N GLN A 158 15.92 -13.68 -5.73
CA GLN A 158 15.78 -14.70 -4.69
C GLN A 158 16.84 -14.59 -3.59
N LEU A 159 18.10 -14.34 -3.94
CA LEU A 159 19.18 -14.15 -2.97
C LEU A 159 18.93 -12.91 -2.11
N TYR A 160 18.48 -11.80 -2.70
CA TYR A 160 18.10 -10.59 -1.95
C TYR A 160 16.95 -10.84 -0.98
N GLN A 161 15.93 -11.60 -1.40
CA GLN A 161 14.83 -11.95 -0.50
C GLN A 161 15.33 -12.77 0.69
N ARG A 162 16.12 -13.81 0.45
CA ARG A 162 16.69 -14.65 1.53
C ARG A 162 17.60 -13.86 2.46
N ASP A 163 18.42 -12.96 1.92
CA ASP A 163 19.30 -12.10 2.72
C ASP A 163 18.48 -11.14 3.59
N SER A 164 17.45 -10.52 3.01
CA SER A 164 16.52 -9.65 3.74
C SER A 164 15.79 -10.41 4.86
N GLU A 165 15.31 -11.63 4.60
CA GLU A 165 14.67 -12.48 5.61
C GLU A 165 15.64 -12.87 6.73
N ALA A 166 16.87 -13.27 6.38
CA ALA A 166 17.90 -13.60 7.35
C ALA A 166 18.27 -12.38 8.22
N GLN A 167 18.37 -11.20 7.61
CA GLN A 167 18.65 -9.96 8.32
C GLN A 167 17.50 -9.59 9.26
N GLU A 168 16.24 -9.76 8.84
CA GLU A 168 15.08 -9.50 9.71
C GLU A 168 15.05 -10.48 10.89
N GLN A 169 15.33 -11.77 10.67
CA GLN A 169 15.45 -12.75 11.75
C GLN A 169 16.58 -12.41 12.73
N ALA A 170 17.75 -12.02 12.23
CA ALA A 170 18.87 -11.59 13.07
C ALA A 170 18.52 -10.33 13.88
N ASN A 171 17.82 -9.37 13.26
CA ASN A 171 17.33 -8.17 13.94
C ASN A 171 16.30 -8.51 15.03
N GLN A 172 15.37 -9.43 14.76
CA GLN A 172 14.40 -9.91 15.75
C GLN A 172 15.10 -10.57 16.94
N GLN A 173 16.03 -11.49 16.68
CA GLN A 173 16.83 -12.12 17.74
C GLN A 173 17.60 -11.08 18.57
N ARG A 174 18.22 -10.10 17.91
CA ARG A 174 18.93 -9.00 18.60
C ARG A 174 18.00 -8.17 19.47
N ARG A 175 16.79 -7.85 19.01
CA ARG A 175 15.76 -7.16 19.80
C ARG A 175 15.36 -7.99 21.03
N THR A 176 15.09 -9.29 20.85
CA THR A 176 14.73 -10.18 21.98
C THR A 176 15.86 -10.26 23.02
N LEU A 177 17.12 -10.38 22.58
CA LEU A 177 18.28 -10.41 23.46
C LEU A 177 18.39 -9.11 24.27
N LEU A 178 18.26 -7.95 23.61
CA LEU A 178 18.29 -6.66 24.30
C LEU A 178 17.18 -6.57 25.37
N THR A 179 15.96 -6.94 25.03
CA THR A 179 14.85 -6.91 26.01
C THR A 179 15.10 -7.83 27.20
N LEU A 180 15.66 -9.03 26.97
CA LEU A 180 15.99 -9.98 28.03
C LEU A 180 17.14 -9.46 28.89
N GLN A 181 18.14 -8.84 28.29
CA GLN A 181 19.25 -8.20 29.00
C GLN A 181 18.75 -7.05 29.90
N ASP A 182 17.85 -6.21 29.40
CA ASP A 182 17.26 -5.12 30.17
C ASP A 182 16.43 -5.66 31.35
N GLN A 183 15.62 -6.70 31.12
CA GLN A 183 14.87 -7.37 32.19
C GLN A 183 15.80 -7.95 33.26
N HIS A 184 16.89 -8.62 32.87
CA HIS A 184 17.88 -9.13 33.81
C HIS A 184 18.61 -8.02 34.55
N HIS A 185 18.90 -6.90 33.89
CA HIS A 185 19.51 -5.73 34.52
C HIS A 185 18.60 -5.14 35.59
N LEU A 186 17.32 -4.95 35.27
CA LEU A 186 16.30 -4.48 36.22
C LEU A 186 16.15 -5.43 37.41
N LEU A 187 16.09 -6.74 37.16
CA LEU A 187 16.01 -7.74 38.23
C LEU A 187 17.25 -7.70 39.12
N ARG A 188 18.44 -7.58 38.53
CA ARG A 188 19.71 -7.47 39.28
C ARG A 188 19.72 -6.22 40.15
N LEU A 189 19.31 -5.07 39.62
CA LEU A 189 19.19 -3.83 40.38
C LEU A 189 18.20 -3.98 41.54
N HIS A 190 17.04 -4.58 41.28
CA HIS A 190 16.04 -4.82 42.32
C HIS A 190 16.58 -5.72 43.44
N LYS A 191 17.25 -6.83 43.09
CA LYS A 191 17.87 -7.73 44.07
C LYS A 191 19.01 -7.08 44.83
N ASN A 192 19.84 -6.27 44.17
CA ASN A 192 20.89 -5.51 44.82
C ASN A 192 20.32 -4.49 45.83
N ASN A 193 19.24 -3.81 45.47
CA ASN A 193 18.55 -2.90 46.38
C ASN A 193 17.99 -3.64 47.61
N GLN A 194 17.34 -4.79 47.41
CA GLN A 194 16.88 -5.65 48.51
C GLN A 194 18.03 -6.10 49.43
N LEU A 195 19.16 -6.51 48.84
CA LEU A 195 20.34 -6.89 49.62
C LEU A 195 20.88 -5.73 50.45
N SER A 196 20.98 -4.53 49.87
CA SER A 196 21.42 -3.32 50.57
C SER A 196 20.50 -2.96 51.75
N GLN A 197 19.17 -3.09 51.56
CA GLN A 197 18.20 -2.89 52.64
C GLN A 197 18.39 -3.90 53.78
N LEU A 198 18.48 -5.18 53.47
CA LEU A 198 18.68 -6.24 54.45
C LEU A 198 20.01 -6.10 55.19
N GLN A 199 21.08 -5.74 54.48
CA GLN A 199 22.38 -5.47 55.09
C GLN A 199 22.31 -4.30 56.07
N THR A 200 21.65 -3.20 55.68
CA THR A 200 21.44 -2.04 56.55
C THR A 200 20.63 -2.41 57.79
N GLU A 201 19.61 -3.25 57.66
CA GLU A 201 18.84 -3.75 58.79
C GLU A 201 19.68 -4.62 59.73
N LEU A 202 20.49 -5.53 59.17
CA LEU A 202 21.40 -6.37 59.92
C LEU A 202 22.39 -5.52 60.72
N GLU A 203 23.04 -4.54 60.08
CA GLU A 203 23.97 -3.61 60.74
C GLU A 203 23.29 -2.82 61.87
N LYS A 204 22.04 -2.39 61.69
CA LYS A 204 21.24 -1.75 62.75
C LYS A 204 20.94 -2.70 63.91
N LYS A 205 20.70 -3.99 63.66
CA LYS A 205 20.45 -4.98 64.72
C LYS A 205 21.75 -5.34 65.45
N CYS A 206 22.84 -5.58 64.72
CA CYS A 206 24.16 -5.87 65.28
C CYS A 206 24.69 -4.71 66.12
N SER A 207 24.57 -3.46 65.64
CA SER A 207 24.96 -2.28 66.44
C SER A 207 24.19 -2.19 67.75
N LYS A 208 22.86 -2.42 67.74
CA LYS A 208 22.05 -2.49 68.97
C LYS A 208 22.51 -3.62 69.88
N ALA A 209 22.73 -4.83 69.36
CA ALA A 209 23.23 -5.96 70.14
C ALA A 209 24.56 -5.62 70.82
N LEU A 210 25.52 -5.03 70.08
CA LEU A 210 26.80 -4.60 70.60
C LEU A 210 26.66 -3.53 71.70
N THR A 211 25.72 -2.59 71.58
CA THR A 211 25.47 -1.61 72.65
C THR A 211 24.95 -2.27 73.92
N TRP A 212 24.08 -3.28 73.81
CA TRP A 212 23.58 -4.02 74.96
C TRP A 212 24.64 -4.92 75.58
N GLU A 213 25.45 -5.57 74.77
CA GLU A 213 26.59 -6.36 75.23
C GLU A 213 27.58 -5.50 76.03
N ARG A 214 27.92 -4.30 75.53
CA ARG A 214 28.76 -3.35 76.29
C ARG A 214 28.14 -2.96 77.63
N LYS A 215 26.83 -2.66 77.66
CA LYS A 215 26.12 -2.33 78.90
C LYS A 215 26.12 -3.50 79.87
N TRP A 216 25.88 -4.71 79.37
CA TRP A 216 25.89 -5.94 80.16
C TRP A 216 27.27 -6.18 80.76
N ASN A 217 28.34 -6.11 79.95
CA ASN A 217 29.72 -6.26 80.42
C ASN A 217 30.06 -5.22 81.49
N HIS A 218 29.62 -3.97 81.35
CA HIS A 218 29.83 -2.93 82.37
C HIS A 218 29.11 -3.24 83.68
N ILE A 219 27.86 -3.73 83.62
CA ILE A 219 27.11 -4.17 84.81
C ILE A 219 27.83 -5.34 85.47
N GLN A 220 28.25 -6.33 84.68
CA GLN A 220 28.94 -7.52 85.17
C GLN A 220 30.28 -7.16 85.84
N GLU A 221 31.07 -6.28 85.22
CA GLU A 221 32.34 -5.80 85.79
C GLU A 221 32.10 -5.03 87.10
N THR A 222 31.07 -4.17 87.13
CA THR A 222 30.70 -3.42 88.34
C THR A 222 30.23 -4.35 89.45
N ALA A 223 29.42 -5.36 89.13
CA ALA A 223 28.97 -6.37 90.07
C ALA A 223 30.16 -7.16 90.62
N ALA A 224 31.06 -7.64 89.76
CA ALA A 224 32.28 -8.34 90.18
C ALA A 224 33.14 -7.49 91.14
N LYS A 225 33.33 -6.19 90.85
CA LYS A 225 34.05 -5.26 91.73
C LYS A 225 33.35 -5.10 93.08
N LYS A 226 32.02 -4.96 93.10
CA LYS A 226 31.25 -4.85 94.35
C LYS A 226 31.28 -6.15 95.17
N THR A 227 31.16 -7.31 94.52
CA THR A 227 31.26 -8.62 95.17
C THR A 227 32.65 -8.82 95.76
N LEU A 228 33.71 -8.44 95.05
CA LEU A 228 35.08 -8.49 95.57
C LEU A 228 35.24 -7.58 96.80
N LEU A 229 34.77 -6.32 96.72
CA LEU A 229 34.84 -5.38 97.83
C LEU A 229 34.04 -5.89 99.05
N LEU A 230 32.85 -6.44 98.82
CA LEU A 230 32.06 -7.06 99.88
C LEU A 230 32.84 -8.20 100.54
N GLY A 231 33.45 -9.09 99.74
CA GLY A 231 34.31 -10.16 100.26
C GLY A 231 35.48 -9.63 101.09
N GLN A 232 36.14 -8.55 100.65
CA GLN A 232 37.20 -7.89 101.40
C GLN A 232 36.71 -7.31 102.74
N ILE A 233 35.54 -6.65 102.75
CA ILE A 233 34.92 -6.13 103.98
C ILE A 233 34.61 -7.29 104.93
N LYS A 234 33.96 -8.35 104.44
CA LYS A 234 33.64 -9.53 105.25
C LYS A 234 34.88 -10.13 105.89
N MET A 235 35.96 -10.31 105.12
CA MET A 235 37.22 -10.84 105.64
C MET A 235 37.88 -9.90 106.66
N ALA A 236 37.93 -8.60 106.39
CA ALA A 236 38.52 -7.64 107.32
C ALA A 236 37.72 -7.57 108.64
N THR A 237 36.39 -7.57 108.55
CA THR A 237 35.50 -7.63 109.73
C THR A 237 35.73 -8.90 110.53
N LEU A 238 35.74 -10.06 109.87
CA LEU A 238 35.94 -11.35 110.53
C LEU A 238 37.28 -11.37 111.26
N ASN A 239 38.36 -10.94 110.59
CA ASN A 239 39.68 -10.87 111.20
C ASN A 239 39.69 -9.94 112.44
N LEU A 240 39.02 -8.79 112.38
CA LEU A 240 38.91 -7.88 113.53
C LEU A 240 38.09 -8.48 114.67
N TYR A 241 37.02 -9.22 114.36
CA TYR A 241 36.19 -9.93 115.34
C TYR A 241 36.97 -11.06 116.03
N GLU A 242 37.72 -11.86 115.29
CA GLU A 242 38.60 -12.89 115.87
C GLU A 242 39.66 -12.27 116.80
N MET A 243 40.17 -11.07 116.49
CA MET A 243 41.10 -10.34 117.36
C MET A 243 40.49 -9.89 118.69
N THR A 244 39.16 -9.77 118.82
CA THR A 244 38.53 -9.43 120.11
C THR A 244 38.49 -10.61 121.08
N GLY A 245 39.01 -11.78 120.67
CA GLY A 245 39.10 -12.99 121.50
C GLY A 245 37.82 -13.83 121.55
N GLU A 246 36.80 -13.48 120.75
CA GLU A 246 35.61 -14.32 120.55
C GLU A 246 35.89 -15.34 119.42
N ASN A 247 35.71 -16.64 119.71
CA ASN A 247 35.90 -17.70 118.71
C ASN A 247 34.62 -17.87 117.86
N VAL A 248 34.80 -17.97 116.54
CA VAL A 248 33.71 -18.13 115.56
C VAL A 248 32.95 -19.47 115.71
N GLU A 249 33.56 -20.48 116.36
CA GLU A 249 33.02 -21.84 116.46
C GLU A 249 32.44 -22.23 117.86
N GLY A 250 32.13 -21.26 118.73
CA GLY A 250 31.51 -21.50 120.05
C GLY A 250 29.97 -21.31 120.09
N GLU A 251 29.28 -21.86 121.10
CA GLU A 251 27.81 -21.70 121.28
C GLU A 251 27.35 -20.23 121.42
N GLU A 252 28.24 -19.30 121.78
CA GLU A 252 27.99 -17.85 121.86
C GLU A 252 28.61 -17.05 120.69
N GLY A 253 29.26 -17.72 119.73
CA GLY A 253 29.92 -17.08 118.59
C GLY A 253 28.94 -16.55 117.53
N VAL A 254 29.27 -15.41 116.91
CA VAL A 254 28.49 -14.85 115.80
C VAL A 254 28.79 -15.61 114.49
N ASP A 255 27.76 -15.96 113.72
CA ASP A 255 27.91 -16.66 112.43
C ASP A 255 28.90 -15.94 111.49
N MET A 256 29.75 -16.72 110.83
CA MET A 256 30.79 -16.25 109.92
C MET A 256 30.24 -15.39 108.77
N ASN A 257 28.98 -15.63 108.35
CA ASN A 257 28.34 -14.87 107.27
C ASN A 257 27.61 -13.61 107.73
N ASP A 258 27.40 -13.43 109.05
CA ASP A 258 26.67 -12.31 109.65
C ASP A 258 27.63 -11.16 110.02
N THR A 259 28.07 -10.47 108.97
CA THR A 259 29.05 -9.37 109.06
C THR A 259 28.56 -8.19 109.90
N GLU A 260 27.25 -7.93 109.94
CA GLU A 260 26.68 -6.81 110.71
C GLU A 260 26.84 -7.05 112.21
N LYS A 261 26.47 -8.25 112.69
CA LYS A 261 26.64 -8.60 114.10
C LYS A 261 28.11 -8.66 114.54
N GLN A 262 29.00 -9.13 113.68
CA GLN A 262 30.45 -9.12 113.95
C GLN A 262 30.97 -7.68 114.13
N LEU A 263 30.53 -6.74 113.27
CA LEU A 263 30.88 -5.32 113.42
C LEU A 263 30.32 -4.71 114.70
N ASP A 264 29.10 -5.06 115.10
CA ASP A 264 28.51 -4.58 116.36
C ASP A 264 29.32 -5.04 117.58
N LYS A 265 29.81 -6.29 117.56
CA LYS A 265 30.70 -6.83 118.60
C LYS A 265 32.06 -6.13 118.62
N VAL A 266 32.70 -5.96 117.46
CA VAL A 266 33.96 -5.19 117.35
C VAL A 266 33.78 -3.76 117.85
N LYS A 267 32.65 -3.12 117.54
CA LYS A 267 32.31 -1.77 118.00
C LYS A 267 32.16 -1.73 119.51
N LEU A 268 31.41 -2.65 120.13
CA LEU A 268 31.28 -2.75 121.57
C LEU A 268 32.65 -2.93 122.24
N PHE A 269 33.47 -3.84 121.72
CA PHE A 269 34.82 -4.07 122.23
C PHE A 269 35.69 -2.78 122.21
N ILE A 270 35.65 -2.03 121.10
CA ILE A 270 36.37 -0.74 120.99
C ILE A 270 35.82 0.28 121.98
N GLN A 271 34.48 0.38 122.13
CA GLN A 271 33.85 1.31 123.06
C GLN A 271 34.19 0.99 124.51
N ASP A 272 34.15 -0.29 124.89
CA ASP A 272 34.53 -0.76 126.22
C ASP A 272 36.01 -0.42 126.50
N HIS A 273 36.91 -0.64 125.54
CA HIS A 273 38.32 -0.29 125.69
C HIS A 273 38.55 1.23 125.75
N ASP A 274 37.83 2.01 124.96
CA ASP A 274 37.92 3.47 124.97
C ASP A 274 37.38 4.06 126.28
N ASP A 275 36.32 3.48 126.84
CA ASP A 275 35.78 3.83 128.15
C ASP A 275 36.73 3.44 129.29
N ILE A 276 37.37 2.27 129.22
CA ILE A 276 38.45 1.87 130.14
C ILE A 276 39.60 2.88 130.07
N VAL A 277 40.06 3.24 128.86
CA VAL A 277 41.15 4.21 128.68
C VAL A 277 40.75 5.60 129.20
N LYS A 278 39.53 6.08 128.94
CA LYS A 278 39.02 7.35 129.48
C LYS A 278 38.95 7.35 131.00
N GLN A 279 38.50 6.25 131.61
CA GLN A 279 38.51 6.07 133.07
C GLN A 279 39.94 6.17 133.64
N HIS A 280 40.94 5.68 132.90
CA HIS A 280 42.36 5.80 133.26
C HIS A 280 43.02 7.15 132.88
N GLN A 281 42.43 7.95 131.98
CA GLN A 281 42.95 9.26 131.56
C GLN A 281 42.49 10.44 132.44
N THR A 282 41.40 10.30 133.19
CA THR A 282 41.05 11.20 134.30
C THR A 282 41.78 10.74 135.57
N PRO A 283 43.07 11.09 135.82
CA PRO A 283 43.59 12.46 135.83
C PRO A 283 45.07 12.58 135.39
N THR A 284 45.40 12.83 134.12
CA THR A 284 46.74 13.40 133.78
C THR A 284 46.68 14.17 132.46
N GLN A 285 46.55 15.50 132.57
CA GLN A 285 47.02 16.57 131.67
C GLN A 285 45.99 17.71 131.50
N ARG A 286 45.99 18.61 132.48
CA ARG A 286 45.84 20.04 132.20
C ARG A 286 47.17 20.55 131.64
N HIS A 287 47.30 20.78 130.33
CA HIS A 287 47.93 21.99 129.77
C HIS A 287 47.96 21.99 128.24
N ASN A 288 47.60 23.17 127.70
CA ASN A 288 47.94 23.75 126.38
C ASN A 288 47.00 23.51 125.19
N ASN A 289 46.00 24.41 125.07
CA ASN A 289 45.51 24.96 123.80
C ASN A 289 46.36 26.21 123.48
N GLY A 290 47.20 26.27 122.44
CA GLY A 290 46.91 26.68 121.05
C GLY A 290 47.67 28.00 120.71
N PRO A 291 47.73 28.54 119.45
CA PRO A 291 47.07 28.07 118.23
C PRO A 291 47.84 28.19 116.87
N LYS A 292 47.27 27.50 115.85
CA LYS A 292 47.11 27.85 114.41
C LYS A 292 48.33 28.13 113.51
N ARG A 293 48.51 27.26 112.50
CA ARG A 293 49.13 27.62 111.20
C ARG A 293 48.09 27.48 110.08
N ARG A 294 47.81 28.59 109.40
CA ARG A 294 46.93 28.69 108.23
C ARG A 294 47.58 28.01 107.01
N GLU A 295 46.81 27.20 106.30
CA GLU A 295 47.16 26.67 104.99
C GLU A 295 47.29 27.79 103.95
N GLN A 296 48.34 27.69 103.13
CA GLN A 296 48.56 28.48 101.93
C GLN A 296 48.10 27.69 100.69
N LYS A 297 47.26 28.35 99.89
CA LYS A 297 47.24 28.43 98.41
C LYS A 297 47.88 27.28 97.59
N ARG A 298 47.13 26.83 96.59
CA ARG A 298 47.41 27.00 95.14
C ARG A 298 46.26 26.37 94.33
N ASP A 299 45.47 27.18 93.62
CA ASP A 299 45.66 27.58 92.21
C ASP A 299 45.37 26.47 91.18
N LYS A 300 44.20 26.63 90.53
CA LYS A 300 43.81 26.43 89.11
C LYS A 300 44.95 26.02 88.15
N PRO A 301 44.70 25.27 87.03
CA PRO A 301 43.77 25.74 86.00
C PRO A 301 43.07 24.73 85.05
N LYS A 302 42.06 25.29 84.37
CA LYS A 302 41.48 24.87 83.08
C LYS A 302 42.53 24.51 82.02
N LYS A 303 42.23 23.50 81.21
CA LYS A 303 42.40 23.46 79.73
C LYS A 303 41.24 22.58 79.20
N SER A 304 40.28 23.10 78.43
CA SER A 304 40.30 23.18 76.95
C SER A 304 41.00 21.95 76.35
N THR A 305 40.37 21.19 75.46
CA THR A 305 40.38 21.54 74.04
C THR A 305 39.53 20.51 73.30
N THR A 306 38.50 20.96 72.58
CA THR A 306 37.93 20.23 71.44
C THR A 306 39.01 20.14 70.36
N PRO A 307 39.05 19.06 69.57
CA PRO A 307 38.77 19.32 68.16
C PRO A 307 37.94 18.21 67.50
N ASN A 308 36.85 18.65 66.88
CA ASN A 308 36.56 18.48 65.46
C ASN A 308 37.26 17.32 64.73
N CYS A 309 36.48 16.34 64.23
CA CYS A 309 36.79 15.67 62.98
C CYS A 309 35.50 15.34 62.23
N LYS A 310 35.45 15.89 61.01
CA LYS A 310 34.64 15.46 59.87
C LYS A 310 34.99 14.02 59.46
N LYS A 311 34.12 13.46 58.60
CA LYS A 311 34.19 12.22 57.79
C LYS A 311 33.24 11.15 58.34
N ASP A 312 32.34 10.54 57.57
CA ASP A 312 32.03 10.54 56.13
C ASP A 312 30.51 10.40 55.96
#